data_AF-A0A8C6GWM9-F1
#
_entry.id   AF-A0A8C6GWM9-F1
#
_cell.length_a   1.000
_cell.length_b   1.000
_cell.length_c   1.000
_cell.angle_alpha   90.00
_cell.angle_beta   90.00
_cell.angle_gamma   90.00
#
_symmetry.space_group_name_H-M   'P 1'
#
loop_
_entity.id
_entity.type
_entity.pdbx_description
1 polymer ?
#
loop_
_entity_poly.entity_id
_entity_poly.type
_entity_poly.pdbx_seq_one_letter_code
_entity_poly.pdbx_strand_id
1 'polypeptide(L)'
;MWCVPHPEKPDHTLVLLDTEGLGDVEKGDNQNDCWIFALAILLSSTFVYNSIGAINQQAMDQLQYPFYNAPLTNQALEDSDEYVSFFPDFVWTLRDFCLELKINGQPLSADEYLGNSLKLLQGCSQKEKELNLPQLCIRKFFPTKKCLVFERPAPGKKIGQLESLQDKDLDSDFVKQVAEFSSYVFRSSKIKKIPGGLKVNGPRLKSLVTTYVNTISNGSLPCMESAVLALSETENSAAVRKAIAHYDQQISQSLKLPTETLQELLDLHRSSEKEAIKIFMENSFKDVDQVFLTKLEKESKQREFCKKNQEASSDRCSVLLWDIFGPLEEDLKQGVYFYKPTGYCLFNQKIQELKRKYYKEPGKGVQVTKVLHALGSFLPSGCSVPRTAFTPSCFLSFTVLNMKTVVLENASKLLEEIQKKNDQLMEQQEQRHQENMKLLLEKMEREQAQLREEQRRAIEHKIKVLQLQNLKIQQECERLWKENEDLREKISSKCIIS
;
A
#
# COMPACT_ATOMS: atom_id res chain seq x y z
N MET A 1 24.71 -10.54 -0.34
CA MET A 1 23.52 -10.71 0.52
C MET A 1 23.22 -12.18 0.70
N TRP A 2 22.74 -12.59 1.87
CA TRP A 2 22.30 -13.96 2.14
C TRP A 2 20.93 -13.94 2.84
N CYS A 3 19.96 -14.66 2.27
CA CYS A 3 18.59 -14.74 2.80
C CYS A 3 18.35 -16.10 3.44
N VAL A 4 17.98 -16.12 4.71
CA VAL A 4 17.68 -17.34 5.47
C VAL A 4 16.39 -17.18 6.26
N PRO A 5 15.66 -18.28 6.57
CA PRO A 5 14.54 -18.21 7.50
C PRO A 5 14.97 -17.63 8.85
N HIS A 6 14.16 -16.75 9.44
CA HIS A 6 14.50 -16.16 10.72
C HIS A 6 14.38 -17.22 11.84
N PRO A 7 15.43 -17.46 12.65
CA PRO A 7 15.47 -18.60 13.58
C PRO A 7 14.41 -18.51 14.70
N GLU A 8 14.04 -17.31 15.14
CA GLU A 8 13.02 -17.10 16.19
C GLU A 8 11.66 -16.57 15.67
N LYS A 9 11.51 -16.30 14.37
CA LYS A 9 10.30 -15.64 13.80
C LYS A 9 9.83 -16.41 12.55
N PRO A 10 8.86 -17.33 12.66
CA PRO A 10 8.56 -18.32 11.62
C PRO A 10 8.14 -17.70 10.28
N ASP A 11 7.39 -16.59 10.28
CA ASP A 11 6.90 -15.93 9.07
C ASP A 11 7.85 -14.85 8.52
N HIS A 12 9.12 -14.86 8.91
CA HIS A 12 10.08 -13.83 8.57
C HIS A 12 11.35 -14.38 7.93
N THR A 13 11.96 -13.58 7.06
CA THR A 13 13.27 -13.84 6.47
C THR A 13 14.30 -12.92 7.11
N LEU A 14 15.41 -13.48 7.58
CA LEU A 14 16.60 -12.74 7.97
C LEU A 14 17.45 -12.51 6.72
N VAL A 15 17.70 -11.24 6.39
CA VAL A 15 18.56 -10.85 5.27
C VAL A 15 19.87 -10.32 5.85
N LEU A 16 20.96 -11.05 5.60
CA LEU A 16 22.30 -10.67 5.99
C LEU A 16 22.95 -9.91 4.82
N LEU A 17 23.31 -8.66 5.08
CA LEU A 17 24.02 -7.79 4.14
C LEU A 17 25.47 -7.67 4.63
N ASP A 18 26.35 -8.41 3.99
CA ASP A 18 27.79 -8.24 4.15
C ASP A 18 28.28 -7.17 3.17
N THR A 19 29.13 -6.27 3.65
CA THR A 19 29.61 -5.11 2.90
C THR A 19 31.11 -5.17 2.73
N GLU A 20 31.60 -4.49 1.69
CA GLU A 20 33.03 -4.25 1.54
C GLU A 20 33.60 -3.48 2.74
N GLY A 21 34.88 -3.73 3.06
CA GLY A 21 35.58 -3.04 4.14
C GLY A 21 35.91 -1.59 3.76
N LEU A 22 35.65 -0.66 4.68
CA LEU A 22 35.93 0.76 4.47
C LEU A 22 37.44 1.05 4.51
N GLY A 23 37.91 1.94 3.64
CA GLY A 23 39.28 2.45 3.65
C GLY A 23 40.31 1.52 3.02
N ASP A 24 39.90 0.71 2.04
CA ASP A 24 40.82 -0.14 1.28
C ASP A 24 41.76 0.69 0.38
N VAL A 25 43.06 0.65 0.71
CA VAL A 25 44.10 1.48 0.10
C VAL A 25 44.31 1.15 -1.39
N GLU A 26 43.99 -0.07 -1.83
CA GLU A 26 44.19 -0.49 -3.21
C GLU A 26 43.13 0.06 -4.18
N LYS A 27 42.03 0.64 -3.66
CA LYS A 27 40.85 0.99 -4.46
C LYS A 27 40.76 2.46 -4.86
N GLY A 28 41.57 3.34 -4.27
CA GLY A 28 41.78 4.73 -4.72
C GLY A 28 40.58 5.69 -4.65
N ASP A 29 39.34 5.20 -4.58
CA ASP A 29 38.11 6.00 -4.55
C ASP A 29 37.27 5.73 -3.29
N ASN A 30 37.50 6.55 -2.26
CA ASN A 30 36.75 6.53 -1.01
C ASN A 30 35.28 6.99 -1.19
N GLN A 31 34.85 7.46 -2.36
CA GLN A 31 33.44 7.83 -2.57
C GLN A 31 32.52 6.61 -2.57
N ASN A 32 32.99 5.47 -3.08
CA ASN A 32 32.20 4.23 -3.07
C ASN A 32 31.96 3.72 -1.64
N ASP A 33 32.93 3.90 -0.74
CA ASP A 33 32.78 3.56 0.69
C ASP A 33 31.62 4.34 1.33
N CYS A 34 31.49 5.63 1.02
CA CYS A 34 30.37 6.44 1.49
C CYS A 34 29.02 5.92 0.97
N TRP A 35 28.97 5.47 -0.29
CA TRP A 35 27.76 4.92 -0.88
C TRP A 35 27.38 3.56 -0.29
N ILE A 36 28.36 2.68 -0.09
CA ILE A 36 28.14 1.39 0.55
C ILE A 36 27.62 1.59 1.98
N PHE A 37 28.23 2.51 2.74
CA PHE A 37 27.78 2.89 4.08
C PHE A 37 26.34 3.43 4.09
N ALA A 38 26.04 4.36 3.17
CA ALA A 38 24.70 4.93 3.01
C ALA A 38 23.64 3.85 2.67
N LEU A 39 23.94 2.96 1.72
CA LEU A 39 23.06 1.87 1.32
C LEU A 39 22.84 0.87 2.46
N ALA A 40 23.87 0.55 3.23
CA ALA A 40 23.75 -0.33 4.39
C ALA A 40 22.78 0.24 5.44
N ILE A 41 22.80 1.56 5.68
CA ILE A 41 21.83 2.24 6.55
C ILE A 41 20.42 2.20 5.95
N LEU A 42 20.27 2.58 4.67
CA LEU A 42 18.97 2.68 4.01
C LEU A 42 18.24 1.33 3.91
N LEU A 43 18.98 0.25 3.68
CA LEU A 43 18.42 -1.08 3.42
C LEU A 43 18.24 -1.92 4.69
N SER A 44 18.98 -1.64 5.77
CA SER A 44 18.93 -2.43 7.00
C SER A 44 17.87 -1.95 8.00
N SER A 45 17.42 -2.85 8.87
CA SER A 45 16.67 -2.52 10.10
C SER A 45 17.56 -2.50 11.35
N THR A 46 18.72 -3.14 11.27
CA THR A 46 19.78 -3.10 12.27
C THR A 46 21.10 -2.94 11.54
N PHE A 47 21.83 -1.87 11.84
CA PHE A 47 23.12 -1.56 11.27
C PHE A 47 24.21 -1.94 12.28
N VAL A 48 25.07 -2.87 11.88
CA VAL A 48 26.18 -3.36 12.70
C VAL A 48 27.45 -2.69 12.22
N TYR A 49 28.01 -1.80 13.03
CA TYR A 49 29.33 -1.25 12.81
C TYR A 49 30.36 -2.09 13.57
N ASN A 50 31.35 -2.63 12.85
CA ASN A 50 32.36 -3.53 13.40
C ASN A 50 33.74 -2.88 13.31
N SER A 51 34.42 -2.75 14.45
CA SER A 51 35.78 -2.21 14.53
C SER A 51 36.65 -3.05 15.45
N ILE A 52 37.97 -2.97 15.26
CA ILE A 52 38.94 -3.63 16.14
C ILE A 52 39.35 -2.68 17.27
N GLY A 53 39.44 -3.22 18.48
CA GLY A 53 39.92 -2.53 19.66
C GLY A 53 38.87 -1.62 20.31
N ALA A 54 39.38 -0.61 21.01
CA ALA A 54 38.58 0.34 21.78
C ALA A 54 38.02 1.48 20.93
N ILE A 55 36.96 2.14 21.42
CA ILE A 55 36.44 3.36 20.80
C ILE A 55 37.37 4.52 21.18
N ASN A 56 38.32 4.81 20.30
CA ASN A 56 39.28 5.92 20.40
C ASN A 56 39.04 6.97 19.30
N GLN A 57 39.88 8.00 19.24
CA GLN A 57 39.73 9.04 18.21
C GLN A 57 39.85 8.48 16.79
N GLN A 58 40.76 7.52 16.55
CA GLN A 58 40.92 6.89 15.24
C GLN A 58 39.65 6.17 14.79
N ALA A 59 38.97 5.45 15.69
CA ALA A 59 37.69 4.80 15.40
C ALA A 59 36.58 5.83 15.09
N MET A 60 36.59 6.99 15.75
CA MET A 60 35.65 8.08 15.45
C MET A 60 35.96 8.76 14.11
N ASP A 61 37.23 8.96 13.78
CA ASP A 61 37.66 9.56 12.51
C ASP A 61 37.24 8.69 11.31
N GLN A 62 37.28 7.36 11.47
CA GLN A 62 36.78 6.40 10.47
C GLN A 62 35.26 6.54 10.22
N LEU A 63 34.50 6.96 11.23
CA LEU A 63 33.07 7.24 11.09
C LEU A 63 32.80 8.66 10.59
N GLN A 64 33.72 9.60 10.84
CA GLN A 64 33.57 10.99 10.44
C GLN A 64 33.45 11.14 8.92
N TYR A 65 34.30 10.45 8.15
CA TYR A 65 34.27 10.60 6.69
C TYR A 65 32.95 10.13 6.06
N PRO A 66 32.41 8.92 6.37
CA PRO A 66 31.08 8.53 5.94
C PRO A 66 29.98 9.44 6.48
N PHE A 67 30.02 9.88 7.74
CA PHE A 67 28.99 10.78 8.26
C PHE A 67 29.07 12.21 7.73
N TYR A 68 30.20 12.65 7.19
CA TYR A 68 30.35 13.98 6.60
C TYR A 68 29.99 13.99 5.11
N ASN A 69 30.37 12.93 4.39
CA ASN A 69 30.24 12.85 2.93
C ASN A 69 29.08 11.98 2.47
N ALA A 70 28.48 11.15 3.33
CA ALA A 70 27.23 10.49 3.00
C ALA A 70 26.15 11.59 2.85
N PRO A 71 25.47 11.68 1.71
CA PRO A 71 24.51 12.75 1.48
C PRO A 71 23.30 12.69 2.43
N LEU A 72 23.04 11.50 2.98
CA LEU A 72 22.01 11.25 3.98
C LEU A 72 22.16 12.08 5.26
N THR A 73 23.38 12.45 5.64
CA THR A 73 23.65 13.09 6.94
C THR A 73 23.64 14.61 6.83
N ASN A 74 24.11 15.18 5.72
CA ASN A 74 24.03 16.62 5.49
C ASN A 74 22.58 17.11 5.36
N GLN A 75 21.71 16.35 4.69
CA GLN A 75 20.26 16.64 4.64
C GLN A 75 19.58 16.38 6.01
N ALA A 76 19.98 15.33 6.73
CA ALA A 76 19.39 14.99 8.03
C ALA A 76 19.82 15.89 9.20
N LEU A 77 20.89 16.66 9.07
CA LEU A 77 21.30 17.60 10.11
C LEU A 77 20.36 18.82 10.20
N GLU A 78 19.83 19.27 9.05
CA GLU A 78 18.84 20.35 8.95
C GLU A 78 17.41 19.86 9.25
N ASP A 79 16.99 18.70 8.71
CA ASP A 79 15.62 18.15 8.86
C ASP A 79 15.55 16.85 9.68
N SER A 80 16.25 16.77 10.81
CA SER A 80 16.40 15.52 11.58
C SER A 80 15.13 14.85 12.09
N ASP A 81 14.00 15.55 12.06
CA ASP A 81 12.74 15.08 12.63
C ASP A 81 12.10 13.97 11.76
N GLU A 82 12.40 13.91 10.46
CA GLU A 82 11.93 12.84 9.56
C GLU A 82 12.81 11.59 9.58
N TYR A 83 14.12 11.74 9.81
CA TYR A 83 15.12 10.67 9.65
C TYR A 83 15.13 9.61 10.76
N VAL A 84 14.77 9.97 11.99
CA VAL A 84 14.70 9.01 13.12
C VAL A 84 13.69 7.88 12.85
N SER A 85 12.68 8.14 12.01
CA SER A 85 11.59 7.20 11.76
C SER A 85 12.01 5.95 10.96
N PHE A 86 13.04 6.06 10.13
CA PHE A 86 13.45 4.99 9.20
C PHE A 86 14.90 4.52 9.35
N PHE A 87 15.71 5.21 10.16
CA PHE A 87 17.07 4.77 10.48
C PHE A 87 17.04 3.43 11.27
N PRO A 88 18.00 2.54 10.98
CA PRO A 88 18.09 1.26 11.67
C PRO A 88 18.50 1.41 13.13
N ASP A 89 18.31 0.36 13.90
CA ASP A 89 18.93 0.23 15.22
C ASP A 89 20.46 0.11 15.06
N PHE A 90 21.26 0.82 15.87
CA PHE A 90 22.73 0.81 15.78
C PHE A 90 23.34 -0.20 16.74
N VAL A 91 24.25 -1.05 16.25
CA VAL A 91 25.04 -1.98 17.06
C VAL A 91 26.52 -1.75 16.77
N TRP A 92 27.29 -1.38 17.78
CA TRP A 92 28.75 -1.34 17.69
C TRP A 92 29.33 -2.63 18.24
N THR A 93 30.04 -3.36 17.39
CA THR A 93 30.78 -4.57 17.74
C THR A 93 32.27 -4.26 17.81
N LEU A 94 32.88 -4.47 18.98
CA LEU A 94 34.29 -4.19 19.26
C LEU A 94 35.07 -5.49 19.33
N ARG A 95 35.81 -5.79 18.26
CA ARG A 95 36.62 -7.01 18.09
C ARG A 95 37.95 -6.89 18.82
N ASP A 96 38.48 -7.99 19.33
CA ASP A 96 39.77 -8.04 20.04
C ASP A 96 39.86 -6.98 21.15
N PHE A 97 38.78 -6.85 21.93
CA PHE A 97 38.67 -5.81 22.95
C PHE A 97 39.59 -6.12 24.13
N CYS A 98 40.53 -5.21 24.43
CA CYS A 98 41.59 -5.46 25.41
C CYS A 98 41.46 -4.61 26.70
N LEU A 99 40.40 -3.83 26.85
CA LEU A 99 40.20 -2.98 28.04
C LEU A 99 39.37 -3.71 29.08
N GLU A 100 39.74 -3.56 30.36
CA GLU A 100 38.81 -3.90 31.43
C GLU A 100 37.67 -2.87 31.48
N LEU A 101 36.43 -3.33 31.35
CA LEU A 101 35.24 -2.49 31.49
C LEU A 101 35.02 -2.13 32.97
N LYS A 102 35.86 -1.22 33.49
CA LYS A 102 35.76 -0.69 34.85
C LYS A 102 36.03 0.81 34.88
N ILE A 103 35.29 1.52 35.73
CA ILE A 103 35.54 2.92 36.07
C ILE A 103 35.63 3.01 37.59
N ASN A 104 36.73 3.54 38.12
CA ASN A 104 36.98 3.65 39.56
C ASN A 104 36.81 2.31 40.31
N GLY A 105 37.24 1.22 39.68
CA GLY A 105 37.13 -0.14 40.23
C GLY A 105 35.74 -0.78 40.16
N GLN A 106 34.70 -0.04 39.75
CA GLN A 106 33.35 -0.57 39.56
C GLN A 106 33.18 -1.14 38.15
N PRO A 107 32.48 -2.28 37.98
CA PRO A 107 32.21 -2.86 36.66
C PRO A 107 31.33 -1.92 35.82
N LEU A 108 31.62 -1.87 34.53
CA LEU A 108 30.91 -1.08 33.53
C LEU A 108 30.36 -2.04 32.47
N SER A 109 29.12 -1.83 32.03
CA SER A 109 28.60 -2.57 30.87
C SER A 109 29.16 -2.01 29.56
N ALA A 110 29.19 -2.83 28.50
CA ALA A 110 29.60 -2.37 27.17
C ALA A 110 28.71 -1.22 26.66
N ASP A 111 27.42 -1.23 27.00
CA ASP A 111 26.47 -0.17 26.64
C ASP A 111 26.79 1.16 27.35
N GLU A 112 27.15 1.11 28.64
CA GLU A 112 27.61 2.29 29.37
C GLU A 112 28.96 2.81 28.84
N TYR A 113 29.85 1.90 28.45
CA TYR A 113 31.10 2.25 27.76
C TYR A 113 30.82 3.02 26.48
N LEU A 114 29.94 2.53 25.60
CA LEU A 114 29.52 3.26 24.40
C LEU A 114 28.87 4.62 24.75
N GLY A 115 28.02 4.65 25.76
CA GLY A 115 27.39 5.90 26.24
C GLY A 115 28.40 6.94 26.70
N ASN A 116 29.52 6.50 27.29
CA ASN A 116 30.64 7.35 27.67
C ASN A 116 31.45 7.82 26.46
N SER A 117 31.75 6.93 25.51
CA SER A 117 32.52 7.28 24.30
C SER A 117 31.77 8.22 23.34
N LEU A 118 30.42 8.25 23.42
CA LEU A 118 29.57 9.18 22.65
C LEU A 118 29.32 10.52 23.38
N LYS A 119 30.03 10.81 24.47
CA LYS A 119 30.00 12.14 25.11
C LYS A 119 30.63 13.17 24.16
N LEU A 120 30.00 14.34 24.09
CA LEU A 120 30.51 15.45 23.27
C LEU A 120 31.61 16.17 24.04
N LEU A 121 32.64 16.59 23.33
CA LEU A 121 33.64 17.53 23.82
C LEU A 121 32.96 18.86 24.14
N GLN A 122 33.31 19.46 25.29
CA GLN A 122 32.80 20.76 25.71
C GLN A 122 33.56 21.87 24.96
N GLY A 123 32.84 22.68 24.20
CA GLY A 123 33.39 23.83 23.49
C GLY A 123 32.60 24.19 22.22
N CYS A 124 32.76 25.43 21.74
CA CYS A 124 32.02 25.97 20.60
C CYS A 124 32.91 26.23 19.37
N SER A 125 34.20 25.85 19.41
CA SER A 125 35.11 26.06 18.29
C SER A 125 34.73 25.17 17.10
N GLN A 126 35.12 25.59 15.90
CA GLN A 126 34.83 24.84 14.68
C GLN A 126 35.43 23.43 14.70
N LYS A 127 36.65 23.30 15.23
CA LYS A 127 37.34 22.02 15.39
C LYS A 127 36.62 21.07 16.35
N GLU A 128 36.08 21.59 17.45
CA GLU A 128 35.28 20.78 18.39
C GLU A 128 33.94 20.34 17.78
N LYS A 129 33.31 21.19 16.94
CA LYS A 129 32.09 20.81 16.21
C LYS A 129 32.35 19.66 15.24
N GLU A 130 33.46 19.70 14.51
CA GLU A 130 33.87 18.64 13.58
C GLU A 130 34.19 17.33 14.30
N LEU A 131 34.94 17.40 15.41
CA LEU A 131 35.27 16.23 16.24
C LEU A 131 34.05 15.60 16.93
N ASN A 132 33.00 16.40 17.18
CA ASN A 132 31.74 15.95 17.78
C ASN A 132 30.74 15.39 16.77
N LEU A 133 30.98 15.54 15.46
CA LEU A 133 30.03 15.18 14.42
C LEU A 133 29.65 13.69 14.46
N PRO A 134 30.58 12.71 14.52
CA PRO A 134 30.23 11.30 14.59
C PRO A 134 29.33 10.97 15.78
N GLN A 135 29.66 11.51 16.96
CA GLN A 135 28.89 11.31 18.19
C GLN A 135 27.50 11.93 18.07
N LEU A 136 27.37 13.11 17.47
CA LEU A 136 26.09 13.76 17.19
C LEU A 136 25.24 12.91 16.24
N CYS A 137 25.80 12.45 15.12
CA CYS A 137 25.10 11.62 14.14
C CYS A 137 24.60 10.31 14.77
N ILE A 138 25.45 9.59 15.49
CA ILE A 138 25.07 8.33 16.16
C ILE A 138 23.94 8.59 17.17
N ARG A 139 24.06 9.66 17.97
CA ARG A 139 23.06 9.99 19.00
C ARG A 139 21.73 10.45 18.42
N LYS A 140 21.75 11.24 17.34
CA LYS A 140 20.58 11.87 16.74
C LYS A 140 19.81 10.91 15.85
N PHE A 141 20.50 10.22 14.94
CA PHE A 141 19.83 9.48 13.86
C PHE A 141 19.37 8.09 14.26
N PHE A 142 20.16 7.37 15.07
CA PHE A 142 19.83 5.98 15.38
C PHE A 142 18.88 5.91 16.59
N PRO A 143 17.71 5.26 16.46
CA PRO A 143 16.73 5.17 17.54
C PRO A 143 17.31 4.45 18.78
N THR A 144 17.95 3.31 18.57
CA THR A 144 18.62 2.54 19.62
C THR A 144 20.10 2.39 19.33
N LYS A 145 20.90 2.25 20.38
CA LYS A 145 22.34 1.99 20.32
C LYS A 145 22.65 0.84 21.26
N LYS A 146 23.35 -0.17 20.76
CA LYS A 146 23.84 -1.32 21.51
C LYS A 146 25.35 -1.43 21.30
N CYS A 147 26.06 -1.85 22.33
CA CYS A 147 27.48 -2.16 22.27
C CYS A 147 27.71 -3.59 22.72
N LEU A 148 28.55 -4.31 21.96
CA LEU A 148 28.98 -5.67 22.28
C LEU A 148 30.48 -5.77 22.06
N VAL A 149 31.19 -6.31 23.05
CA VAL A 149 32.63 -6.52 23.00
C VAL A 149 32.92 -7.99 22.74
N PHE A 150 33.99 -8.24 22.01
CA PHE A 150 34.45 -9.58 21.69
C PHE A 150 35.91 -9.72 22.09
N GLU A 151 36.17 -10.74 22.89
CA GLU A 151 37.52 -11.20 23.17
C GLU A 151 38.18 -11.68 21.88
N ARG A 152 39.50 -11.78 21.90
CA ARG A 152 40.24 -12.33 20.78
C ARG A 152 39.87 -13.80 20.61
N PRO A 153 39.40 -14.24 19.42
CA PRO A 153 38.76 -15.55 19.28
C PRO A 153 39.74 -16.72 19.39
N ALA A 154 41.00 -16.53 18.98
CA ALA A 154 42.06 -17.53 19.08
C ALA A 154 43.44 -16.87 19.17
N PRO A 155 44.42 -17.53 19.83
CA PRO A 155 45.78 -16.99 19.98
C PRO A 155 46.64 -17.15 18.71
N GLY A 156 47.49 -16.16 18.46
CA GLY A 156 48.58 -16.24 17.48
C GLY A 156 48.14 -16.57 16.06
N LYS A 157 48.84 -17.51 15.41
CA LYS A 157 48.64 -17.87 14.00
C LYS A 157 47.33 -18.60 13.71
N LYS A 158 46.66 -19.14 14.74
CA LYS A 158 45.36 -19.82 14.59
C LYS A 158 44.27 -18.88 14.08
N ILE A 159 44.45 -17.56 14.26
CA ILE A 159 43.50 -16.56 13.78
C ILE A 159 43.30 -16.61 12.25
N GLY A 160 44.36 -16.96 11.49
CA GLY A 160 44.27 -17.12 10.03
C GLY A 160 43.56 -18.40 9.58
N GLN A 161 43.15 -19.26 10.52
CA GLN A 161 42.50 -20.54 10.29
C GLN A 161 41.12 -20.61 10.96
N LEU A 162 40.57 -19.46 11.38
CA LEU A 162 39.33 -19.36 12.18
C LEU A 162 38.17 -20.17 11.59
N GLU A 163 37.97 -20.13 10.27
CA GLU A 163 36.88 -20.86 9.59
C GLU A 163 36.98 -22.38 9.72
N SER A 164 38.17 -22.92 10.00
CA SER A 164 38.40 -24.36 10.16
C SER A 164 38.35 -24.83 11.62
N LEU A 165 38.37 -23.90 12.57
CA LEU A 165 38.35 -24.21 14.00
C LEU A 165 36.92 -24.56 14.45
N GLN A 166 36.81 -25.45 15.44
CA GLN A 166 35.55 -25.73 16.11
C GLN A 166 35.38 -24.81 17.33
N ASP A 167 34.16 -24.60 17.83
CA ASP A 167 33.90 -23.73 18.99
C ASP A 167 34.75 -24.08 20.22
N LYS A 168 35.05 -25.37 20.42
CA LYS A 168 35.93 -25.86 21.51
C LYS A 168 37.39 -25.41 21.40
N ASP A 169 37.83 -25.00 20.20
CA ASP A 169 39.19 -24.55 19.90
C ASP A 169 39.32 -23.03 20.03
N LEU A 170 38.21 -22.33 20.24
CA LEU A 170 38.11 -20.89 20.42
C LEU A 170 38.11 -20.50 21.89
N ASP A 171 38.36 -19.22 22.16
CA ASP A 171 38.17 -18.65 23.48
C ASP A 171 36.71 -18.80 23.95
N SER A 172 36.53 -19.28 25.18
CA SER A 172 35.19 -19.61 25.69
C SER A 172 34.31 -18.38 25.92
N ASP A 173 34.90 -17.23 26.23
CA ASP A 173 34.16 -15.99 26.42
C ASP A 173 33.81 -15.38 25.06
N PHE A 174 34.70 -15.49 24.06
CA PHE A 174 34.35 -15.17 22.68
C PHE A 174 33.12 -15.94 22.18
N VAL A 175 33.08 -17.26 22.39
CA VAL A 175 31.92 -18.10 21.97
C VAL A 175 30.63 -17.65 22.66
N LYS A 176 30.68 -17.34 23.98
CA LYS A 176 29.52 -16.80 24.71
C LYS A 176 29.09 -15.43 24.16
N GLN A 177 30.02 -14.54 23.87
CA GLN A 177 29.75 -13.21 23.33
C GLN A 177 29.13 -13.27 21.93
N VAL A 178 29.58 -14.20 21.07
CA VAL A 178 28.96 -14.45 19.75
C VAL A 178 27.53 -14.98 19.90
N ALA A 179 27.28 -15.88 20.86
CA ALA A 179 25.95 -16.38 21.16
C ALA A 179 25.02 -15.27 21.70
N GLU A 180 25.54 -14.38 22.55
CA GLU A 180 24.80 -13.21 23.05
C GLU A 180 24.46 -12.24 21.92
N PHE A 181 25.43 -11.91 21.06
CA PHE A 181 25.22 -11.08 19.87
C PHE A 181 24.13 -11.66 18.96
N SER A 182 24.24 -12.95 18.63
CA SER A 182 23.28 -13.63 17.76
C SER A 182 21.88 -13.61 18.38
N SER A 183 21.77 -13.92 19.66
CA SER A 183 20.51 -13.87 20.40
C SER A 183 19.91 -12.46 20.44
N TYR A 184 20.75 -11.43 20.62
CA TYR A 184 20.32 -10.03 20.58
C TYR A 184 19.76 -9.66 19.21
N VAL A 185 20.48 -9.97 18.13
CA VAL A 185 20.03 -9.69 16.75
C VAL A 185 18.70 -10.39 16.47
N PHE A 186 18.56 -11.68 16.77
CA PHE A 186 17.32 -12.41 16.51
C PHE A 186 16.11 -11.83 17.26
N ARG A 187 16.30 -11.43 18.52
CA ARG A 187 15.22 -10.89 19.36
C ARG A 187 14.90 -9.44 19.05
N SER A 188 15.91 -8.59 19.01
CA SER A 188 15.77 -7.13 18.97
C SER A 188 15.65 -6.56 17.56
N SER A 189 16.21 -7.21 16.53
CA SER A 189 16.11 -6.69 15.17
C SER A 189 14.67 -6.67 14.68
N LYS A 190 14.23 -5.47 14.29
CA LYS A 190 12.88 -5.20 13.81
C LYS A 190 12.74 -5.57 12.33
N ILE A 191 11.50 -5.75 11.89
CA ILE A 191 11.17 -5.82 10.47
C ILE A 191 11.56 -4.49 9.83
N LYS A 192 12.25 -4.52 8.68
CA LYS A 192 12.51 -3.29 7.91
C LYS A 192 11.19 -2.66 7.47
N LYS A 193 11.03 -1.39 7.78
CA LYS A 193 9.91 -0.56 7.35
C LYS A 193 10.42 0.65 6.55
N ILE A 194 9.60 1.11 5.63
CA ILE A 194 9.72 2.41 4.96
C ILE A 194 8.58 3.33 5.45
N PRO A 195 8.65 4.65 5.23
CA PRO A 195 7.62 5.59 5.67
C PRO A 195 6.19 5.15 5.33
N GLY A 196 5.27 5.33 6.28
CA GLY A 196 3.90 4.81 6.16
C GLY A 196 3.74 3.36 6.63
N GLY A 197 4.64 2.87 7.49
CA GLY A 197 4.52 1.58 8.17
C GLY A 197 4.72 0.34 7.28
N LEU A 198 5.10 0.52 6.01
CA LEU A 198 5.14 -0.54 5.02
C LEU A 198 6.29 -1.51 5.32
N LYS A 199 5.95 -2.75 5.61
CA LYS A 199 6.91 -3.84 5.81
C LYS A 199 7.61 -4.17 4.49
N VAL A 200 8.93 -4.21 4.50
CA VAL A 200 9.73 -4.57 3.33
C VAL A 200 9.79 -6.09 3.18
N ASN A 201 9.38 -6.58 2.01
CA ASN A 201 9.50 -7.97 1.58
C ASN A 201 10.51 -8.07 0.41
N GLY A 202 10.70 -9.27 -0.16
CA GLY A 202 11.64 -9.49 -1.26
C GLY A 202 11.45 -8.54 -2.46
N PRO A 203 10.25 -8.46 -3.06
CA PRO A 203 9.97 -7.53 -4.16
C PRO A 203 10.24 -6.05 -3.81
N ARG A 204 9.83 -5.61 -2.61
CA ARG A 204 10.10 -4.24 -2.14
C ARG A 204 11.58 -3.97 -1.97
N LEU A 205 12.33 -4.91 -1.38
CA LEU A 205 13.79 -4.78 -1.22
C LEU A 205 14.48 -4.68 -2.58
N LYS A 206 14.09 -5.52 -3.55
CA LYS A 206 14.59 -5.43 -4.94
C LYS A 206 14.34 -4.04 -5.52
N SER A 207 13.13 -3.50 -5.37
CA SER A 207 12.78 -2.17 -5.84
C SER A 207 13.65 -1.10 -5.18
N LEU A 208 13.78 -1.12 -3.85
CA LEU A 208 14.60 -0.16 -3.10
C LEU A 208 16.06 -0.18 -3.57
N VAL A 209 16.67 -1.37 -3.65
CA VAL A 209 18.05 -1.53 -4.15
C VAL A 209 18.19 -0.96 -5.55
N THR A 210 17.27 -1.31 -6.45
CA THR A 210 17.29 -0.84 -7.85
C THR A 210 17.18 0.69 -7.91
N THR A 211 16.24 1.28 -7.16
CA THR A 211 16.03 2.73 -7.14
C THR A 211 17.23 3.47 -6.56
N TYR A 212 17.80 3.00 -5.43
CA TYR A 212 18.95 3.67 -4.82
C TYR A 212 20.19 3.57 -5.70
N VAL A 213 20.50 2.38 -6.23
CA VAL A 213 21.69 2.18 -7.08
C VAL A 213 21.56 3.00 -8.36
N ASN A 214 20.41 2.98 -9.04
CA ASN A 214 20.21 3.78 -10.25
C ASN A 214 20.34 5.28 -9.98
N THR A 215 19.81 5.76 -8.85
CA THR A 215 19.92 7.16 -8.44
C THR A 215 21.39 7.57 -8.25
N ILE A 216 22.18 6.73 -7.55
CA ILE A 216 23.63 6.93 -7.35
C ILE A 216 24.37 6.91 -8.70
N SER A 217 24.10 5.91 -9.55
CA SER A 217 24.73 5.79 -10.87
C SER A 217 24.44 6.98 -11.80
N ASN A 218 23.30 7.66 -11.60
CA ASN A 218 22.93 8.88 -12.32
C ASN A 218 23.49 10.16 -11.68
N GLY A 219 24.37 10.06 -10.68
CA GLY A 219 24.99 11.20 -10.00
C GLY A 219 24.05 11.95 -9.05
N SER A 220 22.91 11.35 -8.69
CA SER A 220 21.92 11.93 -7.78
C SER A 220 21.96 11.28 -6.40
N LEU A 221 21.40 11.96 -5.40
CA LEU A 221 21.40 11.48 -4.02
C LEU A 221 20.23 10.51 -3.78
N PRO A 222 20.47 9.30 -3.22
CA PRO A 222 19.40 8.39 -2.84
C PRO A 222 18.56 9.03 -1.72
N CYS A 223 17.26 9.14 -1.95
CA CYS A 223 16.31 9.76 -1.04
C CYS A 223 15.19 8.76 -0.72
N MET A 224 14.73 8.73 0.53
CA MET A 224 13.74 7.74 0.94
C MET A 224 12.37 8.06 0.33
N GLU A 225 11.99 9.33 0.28
CA GLU A 225 10.72 9.81 -0.24
C GLU A 225 10.54 9.42 -1.71
N SER A 226 11.57 9.63 -2.54
CA SER A 226 11.57 9.27 -3.95
C SER A 226 11.50 7.76 -4.17
N ALA A 227 12.19 6.98 -3.34
CA ALA A 227 12.10 5.52 -3.38
C ALA A 227 10.70 5.00 -3.00
N VAL A 228 10.05 5.61 -2.00
CA VAL A 228 8.66 5.27 -1.65
C VAL A 228 7.70 5.64 -2.78
N LEU A 229 7.89 6.77 -3.45
CA LEU A 229 7.06 7.17 -4.61
C LEU A 229 7.23 6.21 -5.80
N ALA A 230 8.46 5.86 -6.16
CA ALA A 230 8.70 4.89 -7.24
C ALA A 230 8.08 3.51 -6.93
N LEU A 231 8.14 3.10 -5.65
CA LEU A 231 7.51 1.87 -5.20
C LEU A 231 5.97 1.96 -5.26
N SER A 232 5.38 3.10 -4.87
CA SER A 232 3.92 3.27 -4.91
C SER A 232 3.40 3.24 -6.33
N GLU A 233 4.07 3.86 -7.29
CA GLU A 233 3.69 3.78 -8.71
C GLU A 233 3.66 2.34 -9.22
N THR A 234 4.69 1.55 -8.89
CA THR A 234 4.82 0.17 -9.33
C THR A 234 3.77 -0.74 -8.68
N GLU A 235 3.62 -0.66 -7.36
CA GLU A 235 2.66 -1.48 -6.62
C GLU A 235 1.21 -1.08 -6.90
N ASN A 236 0.89 0.21 -6.97
CA ASN A 236 -0.47 0.66 -7.29
C ASN A 236 -0.87 0.27 -8.72
N SER A 237 0.06 0.35 -9.69
CA SER A 237 -0.17 -0.15 -11.05
C SER A 237 -0.45 -1.66 -11.07
N ALA A 238 0.24 -2.44 -10.25
CA ALA A 238 -0.01 -3.87 -10.11
C ALA A 238 -1.35 -4.14 -9.40
N ALA A 239 -1.70 -3.35 -8.39
CA ALA A 239 -2.95 -3.43 -7.65
C ALA A 239 -4.16 -3.17 -8.55
N VAL A 240 -4.09 -2.16 -9.42
CA VAL A 240 -5.14 -1.88 -10.43
C VAL A 240 -5.33 -3.09 -11.35
N ARG A 241 -4.24 -3.65 -11.89
CA ARG A 241 -4.32 -4.84 -12.76
C ARG A 241 -4.93 -6.04 -12.03
N LYS A 242 -4.53 -6.27 -10.77
CA LYS A 242 -5.05 -7.35 -9.93
C LYS A 242 -6.54 -7.18 -9.65
N ALA A 243 -6.98 -5.96 -9.35
CA ALA A 243 -8.39 -5.63 -9.12
C ALA A 243 -9.24 -5.84 -10.39
N ILE A 244 -8.78 -5.36 -11.54
CA ILE A 244 -9.48 -5.55 -12.83
C ILE A 244 -9.57 -7.03 -13.19
N ALA A 245 -8.48 -7.80 -13.02
CA ALA A 245 -8.49 -9.23 -13.30
C ALA A 245 -9.50 -9.98 -12.42
N HIS A 246 -9.60 -9.63 -11.13
CA HIS A 246 -10.58 -10.20 -10.22
C HIS A 246 -12.02 -9.84 -10.63
N TYR A 247 -12.26 -8.57 -10.96
CA TYR A 247 -13.55 -8.10 -11.46
C TYR A 247 -13.98 -8.86 -12.72
N ASP A 248 -13.11 -8.95 -13.72
CA ASP A 248 -13.39 -9.63 -14.98
C ASP A 248 -13.67 -11.12 -14.76
N GLN A 249 -12.91 -11.77 -13.88
CA GLN A 249 -13.13 -13.15 -13.49
C GLN A 249 -14.51 -13.34 -12.86
N GLN A 250 -14.87 -12.52 -11.86
CA GLN A 250 -16.14 -12.64 -11.14
C GLN A 250 -17.36 -12.44 -12.06
N ILE A 251 -17.29 -11.43 -12.94
CA ILE A 251 -18.33 -11.18 -13.93
C ILE A 251 -18.42 -12.34 -14.93
N SER A 252 -17.29 -12.83 -15.46
CA SER A 252 -17.30 -13.91 -16.45
C SER A 252 -17.90 -15.23 -15.94
N GLN A 253 -17.74 -15.52 -14.65
CA GLN A 253 -18.27 -16.74 -14.03
C GLN A 253 -19.76 -16.65 -13.70
N SER A 254 -20.25 -15.46 -13.37
CA SER A 254 -21.59 -15.28 -12.82
C SER A 254 -22.59 -14.74 -13.83
N LEU A 255 -22.14 -13.95 -14.81
CA LEU A 255 -23.02 -13.24 -15.73
C LEU A 255 -23.56 -14.17 -16.83
N LYS A 256 -24.88 -14.32 -16.85
CA LYS A 256 -25.61 -14.95 -17.96
C LYS A 256 -26.47 -13.90 -18.64
N LEU A 257 -26.31 -13.76 -19.95
CA LEU A 257 -27.07 -12.79 -20.74
C LEU A 257 -28.16 -13.48 -21.57
N PRO A 258 -29.35 -12.88 -21.71
CA PRO A 258 -29.79 -11.68 -21.00
C PRO A 258 -30.15 -11.97 -19.53
N THR A 259 -29.94 -11.01 -18.64
CA THR A 259 -30.42 -11.08 -17.23
C THR A 259 -31.93 -10.89 -17.18
N GLU A 260 -32.62 -11.46 -16.19
CA GLU A 260 -34.08 -11.33 -16.09
C GLU A 260 -34.50 -9.89 -15.80
N THR A 261 -33.72 -9.20 -14.98
CA THR A 261 -33.95 -7.79 -14.64
C THR A 261 -32.67 -6.98 -14.78
N LEU A 262 -32.83 -5.65 -14.90
CA LEU A 262 -31.68 -4.76 -14.85
C LEU A 262 -31.02 -4.81 -13.46
N GLN A 263 -31.81 -4.96 -12.40
CA GLN A 263 -31.32 -5.01 -11.02
C GLN A 263 -30.32 -6.15 -10.81
N GLU A 264 -30.61 -7.34 -11.35
CA GLU A 264 -29.70 -8.50 -11.28
C GLU A 264 -28.30 -8.19 -11.86
N LEU A 265 -28.25 -7.52 -13.02
CA LEU A 265 -27.00 -7.09 -13.63
C LEU A 265 -26.28 -6.04 -12.76
N LEU A 266 -27.04 -5.08 -12.23
CA LEU A 266 -26.51 -3.97 -11.44
C LEU A 266 -25.95 -4.44 -10.08
N ASP A 267 -26.60 -5.41 -9.44
CA ASP A 267 -26.17 -6.01 -8.17
C ASP A 267 -24.91 -6.86 -8.36
N LEU A 268 -24.85 -7.65 -9.44
CA LEU A 268 -23.64 -8.41 -9.79
C LEU A 268 -22.46 -7.48 -10.08
N HIS A 269 -22.68 -6.41 -10.84
CA HIS A 269 -21.66 -5.42 -11.11
C HIS A 269 -21.19 -4.71 -9.83
N ARG A 270 -22.14 -4.25 -8.99
CA ARG A 270 -21.83 -3.57 -7.71
C ARG A 270 -21.01 -4.45 -6.78
N SER A 271 -21.43 -5.70 -6.58
CA SER A 271 -20.70 -6.65 -5.71
C SER A 271 -19.30 -6.96 -6.24
N SER A 272 -19.14 -7.10 -7.57
CA SER A 272 -17.84 -7.35 -8.19
C SER A 272 -16.91 -6.15 -8.11
N GLU A 273 -17.43 -4.94 -8.33
CA GLU A 273 -16.66 -3.70 -8.25
C GLU A 273 -16.21 -3.42 -6.80
N LYS A 274 -17.09 -3.65 -5.82
CA LYS A 274 -16.78 -3.51 -4.39
C LYS A 274 -15.61 -4.40 -3.97
N GLU A 275 -15.61 -5.67 -4.39
CA GLU A 275 -14.50 -6.58 -4.05
C GLU A 275 -13.21 -6.19 -4.80
N ALA A 276 -13.31 -5.76 -6.06
CA ALA A 276 -12.15 -5.26 -6.81
C ALA A 276 -11.51 -4.03 -6.15
N ILE A 277 -12.33 -3.07 -5.70
CA ILE A 277 -11.86 -1.88 -4.98
C ILE A 277 -11.24 -2.29 -3.64
N LYS A 278 -11.85 -3.22 -2.90
CA LYS A 278 -11.27 -3.75 -1.66
C LYS A 278 -9.90 -4.38 -1.89
N ILE A 279 -9.74 -5.21 -2.93
CA ILE A 279 -8.44 -5.78 -3.34
C ILE A 279 -7.46 -4.66 -3.67
N PHE A 280 -7.87 -3.64 -4.41
CA PHE A 280 -7.01 -2.49 -4.67
C PHE A 280 -6.60 -1.80 -3.37
N MET A 281 -7.52 -1.50 -2.45
CA MET A 281 -7.24 -0.82 -1.19
C MET A 281 -6.24 -1.59 -0.32
N GLU A 282 -6.30 -2.93 -0.30
CA GLU A 282 -5.38 -3.80 0.44
C GLU A 282 -3.98 -3.91 -0.17
N ASN A 283 -3.86 -3.69 -1.49
CA ASN A 283 -2.62 -3.92 -2.24
C ASN A 283 -1.99 -2.62 -2.78
N SER A 284 -2.54 -1.45 -2.43
CA SER A 284 -2.03 -0.13 -2.84
C SER A 284 -1.67 0.72 -1.63
N PHE A 285 -0.80 1.70 -1.82
CA PHE A 285 -0.43 2.67 -0.79
C PHE A 285 0.03 3.97 -1.45
N LYS A 286 -0.05 5.10 -0.73
CA LYS A 286 0.41 6.43 -1.21
C LYS A 286 -0.07 6.74 -2.64
N ASP A 287 -1.38 6.53 -2.88
CA ASP A 287 -2.05 6.91 -4.13
C ASP A 287 -2.35 8.42 -4.11
N VAL A 288 -1.33 9.21 -4.41
CA VAL A 288 -1.42 10.69 -4.43
C VAL A 288 -2.51 11.11 -5.42
N ASP A 289 -3.40 11.99 -4.98
CA ASP A 289 -4.56 12.48 -5.74
C ASP A 289 -5.50 11.38 -6.28
N GLN A 290 -5.42 10.17 -5.72
CA GLN A 290 -6.28 9.04 -6.09
C GLN A 290 -6.24 8.70 -7.59
N VAL A 291 -5.09 8.91 -8.23
CA VAL A 291 -4.91 8.70 -9.67
C VAL A 291 -5.16 7.24 -10.04
N PHE A 292 -4.67 6.29 -9.23
CA PHE A 292 -4.83 4.87 -9.50
C PHE A 292 -6.24 4.37 -9.18
N LEU A 293 -6.87 4.87 -8.10
CA LEU A 293 -8.28 4.58 -7.82
C LEU A 293 -9.19 5.09 -8.93
N THR A 294 -9.00 6.34 -9.37
CA THR A 294 -9.77 6.93 -10.48
C THR A 294 -9.57 6.13 -11.77
N LYS A 295 -8.36 5.62 -12.01
CA LYS A 295 -8.08 4.73 -13.15
C LYS A 295 -8.88 3.43 -13.05
N LEU A 296 -8.93 2.79 -11.88
CA LEU A 296 -9.72 1.58 -11.66
C LEU A 296 -11.22 1.83 -11.88
N GLU A 297 -11.76 2.96 -11.40
CA GLU A 297 -13.17 3.32 -11.59
C GLU A 297 -13.51 3.60 -13.07
N LYS A 298 -12.59 4.19 -13.84
CA LYS A 298 -12.79 4.42 -15.28
C LYS A 298 -12.80 3.13 -16.11
N GLU A 299 -12.08 2.11 -15.65
CA GLU A 299 -12.08 0.76 -16.25
C GLU A 299 -13.35 -0.04 -15.90
N SER A 300 -14.30 0.56 -15.17
CA SER A 300 -15.62 -0.02 -14.90
C SER A 300 -16.40 -0.23 -16.21
N LYS A 301 -16.51 -1.50 -16.62
CA LYS A 301 -17.18 -1.93 -17.85
C LYS A 301 -18.72 -1.95 -17.76
N GLN A 302 -19.32 -1.26 -16.78
CA GLN A 302 -20.77 -1.29 -16.53
C GLN A 302 -21.58 -0.93 -17.79
N ARG A 303 -21.21 0.16 -18.46
CA ARG A 303 -21.91 0.61 -19.67
C ARG A 303 -21.83 -0.42 -20.80
N GLU A 304 -20.69 -1.09 -20.92
CA GLU A 304 -20.48 -2.16 -21.89
C GLU A 304 -21.38 -3.36 -21.59
N PHE A 305 -21.44 -3.82 -20.35
CA PHE A 305 -22.30 -4.94 -19.95
C PHE A 305 -23.79 -4.60 -20.07
N CYS A 306 -24.20 -3.37 -19.72
CA CYS A 306 -25.57 -2.91 -19.93
C CYS A 306 -25.96 -2.96 -21.41
N LYS A 307 -25.06 -2.53 -22.30
CA LYS A 307 -25.30 -2.58 -23.75
C LYS A 307 -25.43 -4.02 -24.25
N LYS A 308 -24.48 -4.90 -23.89
CA LYS A 308 -24.52 -6.32 -24.26
C LYS A 308 -25.78 -7.02 -23.75
N ASN A 309 -26.23 -6.68 -22.54
CA ASN A 309 -27.47 -7.22 -21.97
C ASN A 309 -28.72 -6.76 -22.74
N GLN A 310 -28.77 -5.48 -23.13
CA GLN A 310 -29.86 -4.95 -23.95
C GLN A 310 -29.90 -5.60 -25.34
N GLU A 311 -28.74 -5.81 -25.97
CA GLU A 311 -28.62 -6.50 -27.26
C GLU A 311 -29.12 -7.95 -27.15
N ALA A 312 -28.59 -8.73 -26.21
CA ALA A 312 -29.00 -10.12 -25.99
C ALA A 312 -30.51 -10.25 -25.67
N SER A 313 -31.05 -9.31 -24.91
CA SER A 313 -32.48 -9.26 -24.60
C SER A 313 -33.33 -8.92 -25.84
N SER A 314 -32.86 -7.97 -26.66
CA SER A 314 -33.53 -7.60 -27.90
C SER A 314 -33.59 -8.79 -28.87
N ASP A 315 -32.46 -9.48 -29.06
CA ASP A 315 -32.36 -10.64 -29.96
C ASP A 315 -33.29 -11.77 -29.49
N ARG A 316 -33.23 -12.11 -28.20
CA ARG A 316 -34.09 -13.15 -27.61
C ARG A 316 -35.57 -12.82 -27.71
N CYS A 317 -35.96 -11.58 -27.43
CA CYS A 317 -37.34 -11.13 -27.60
C CYS A 317 -37.80 -11.20 -29.05
N SER A 318 -36.93 -10.85 -30.01
CA SER A 318 -37.26 -10.83 -31.43
C SER A 318 -37.51 -12.24 -31.97
N VAL A 319 -36.68 -13.21 -31.59
CA VAL A 319 -36.87 -14.64 -31.90
C VAL A 319 -38.19 -15.15 -31.32
N LEU A 320 -38.44 -14.90 -30.02
CA LEU A 320 -39.68 -15.34 -29.37
C LEU A 320 -40.94 -14.72 -29.98
N LEU A 321 -40.86 -13.46 -30.42
CA LEU A 321 -41.98 -12.81 -31.08
C LEU A 321 -42.26 -13.46 -32.43
N TRP A 322 -41.23 -13.78 -33.22
CA TRP A 322 -41.42 -14.48 -34.49
C TRP A 322 -42.03 -15.87 -34.28
N ASP A 323 -41.53 -16.64 -33.31
CA ASP A 323 -42.05 -17.97 -33.00
C ASP A 323 -43.51 -17.96 -32.51
N ILE A 324 -43.89 -16.95 -31.71
CA ILE A 324 -45.22 -16.87 -31.09
C ILE A 324 -46.25 -16.20 -32.00
N PHE A 325 -45.86 -15.14 -32.72
CA PHE A 325 -46.77 -14.33 -33.54
C PHE A 325 -46.67 -14.62 -35.05
N GLY A 326 -45.64 -15.34 -35.52
CA GLY A 326 -45.50 -15.73 -36.93
C GLY A 326 -46.74 -16.40 -37.53
N PRO A 327 -47.35 -17.41 -36.85
CA PRO A 327 -48.57 -18.05 -37.35
C PRO A 327 -49.76 -17.08 -37.48
N LEU A 328 -49.83 -16.05 -36.62
CA LEU A 328 -50.89 -15.04 -36.71
C LEU A 328 -50.73 -14.18 -37.97
N GLU A 329 -49.50 -13.88 -38.38
CA GLU A 329 -49.22 -13.14 -39.60
C GLU A 329 -49.68 -13.92 -40.85
N GLU A 330 -49.49 -15.24 -40.85
CA GLU A 330 -49.98 -16.14 -41.90
C GLU A 330 -51.51 -16.21 -41.92
N ASP A 331 -52.15 -16.37 -40.76
CA ASP A 331 -53.62 -16.37 -40.62
C ASP A 331 -54.25 -15.05 -41.13
N LEU A 332 -53.57 -13.91 -40.89
CA LEU A 332 -53.98 -12.60 -41.42
C LEU A 332 -53.84 -12.54 -42.95
N LYS A 333 -52.74 -13.04 -43.52
CA LYS A 333 -52.54 -13.10 -44.98
C LYS A 333 -53.56 -13.99 -45.68
N GLN A 334 -53.98 -15.08 -45.03
CA GLN A 334 -54.99 -16.01 -45.54
C GLN A 334 -56.43 -15.52 -45.34
N GLY A 335 -56.62 -14.38 -44.68
CA GLY A 335 -57.93 -13.76 -44.54
C GLY A 335 -58.83 -14.37 -43.46
N VAL A 336 -58.30 -15.20 -42.55
CA VAL A 336 -59.06 -16.03 -41.58
C VAL A 336 -60.04 -15.21 -40.73
N TYR A 337 -59.67 -13.97 -40.41
CA TYR A 337 -60.44 -13.09 -39.53
C TYR A 337 -61.35 -12.07 -40.25
N PHE A 338 -61.33 -11.98 -41.59
CA PHE A 338 -61.99 -10.90 -42.34
C PHE A 338 -63.41 -11.23 -42.81
N TYR A 339 -63.78 -12.51 -42.89
CA TYR A 339 -65.04 -12.94 -43.52
C TYR A 339 -66.17 -13.27 -42.53
N LYS A 340 -65.97 -13.08 -41.22
CA LYS A 340 -66.96 -13.39 -40.17
C LYS A 340 -67.39 -12.14 -39.39
N PRO A 341 -68.69 -11.96 -39.06
CA PRO A 341 -69.18 -10.81 -38.27
C PRO A 341 -68.51 -10.64 -36.89
N THR A 342 -67.97 -11.73 -36.32
CA THR A 342 -67.24 -11.76 -35.04
C THR A 342 -65.71 -11.85 -35.18
N GLY A 343 -65.19 -11.70 -36.41
CA GLY A 343 -63.76 -11.90 -36.71
C GLY A 343 -62.81 -11.00 -35.91
N TYR A 344 -63.19 -9.75 -35.67
CA TYR A 344 -62.42 -8.81 -34.85
C TYR A 344 -62.34 -9.22 -33.37
N CYS A 345 -63.42 -9.75 -32.79
CA CYS A 345 -63.41 -10.24 -31.42
C CYS A 345 -62.49 -11.47 -31.27
N LEU A 346 -62.54 -12.38 -32.24
CA LEU A 346 -61.66 -13.56 -32.29
C LEU A 346 -60.19 -13.18 -32.45
N PHE A 347 -59.90 -12.20 -33.32
CA PHE A 347 -58.56 -11.66 -33.51
C PHE A 347 -58.02 -11.05 -32.20
N ASN A 348 -58.80 -10.23 -31.52
CA ASN A 348 -58.40 -9.65 -30.23
C ASN A 348 -58.18 -10.70 -29.15
N GLN A 349 -59.05 -11.71 -29.06
CA GLN A 349 -58.87 -12.81 -28.12
C GLN A 349 -57.56 -13.57 -28.40
N LYS A 350 -57.26 -13.82 -29.68
CA LYS A 350 -56.02 -14.49 -30.09
C LYS A 350 -54.78 -13.66 -29.77
N ILE A 351 -54.79 -12.36 -30.05
CA ILE A 351 -53.71 -11.44 -29.68
C ILE A 351 -53.46 -11.46 -28.16
N GLN A 352 -54.52 -11.45 -27.34
CA GLN A 352 -54.37 -11.50 -25.88
C GLN A 352 -53.81 -12.85 -25.40
N GLU A 353 -54.21 -13.95 -26.03
CA GLU A 353 -53.63 -15.28 -25.77
C GLU A 353 -52.13 -15.32 -26.09
N LEU A 354 -51.72 -14.82 -27.26
CA LEU A 354 -50.33 -14.80 -27.70
C LEU A 354 -49.48 -13.86 -26.83
N LYS A 355 -50.01 -12.70 -26.43
CA LYS A 355 -49.35 -11.81 -25.45
C LYS A 355 -49.11 -12.54 -24.12
N ARG A 356 -50.10 -13.26 -23.59
CA ARG A 356 -49.92 -14.06 -22.36
C ARG A 356 -48.86 -15.14 -22.54
N LYS A 357 -48.82 -15.81 -23.70
CA LYS A 357 -47.78 -16.80 -24.01
C LYS A 357 -46.39 -16.16 -24.00
N TYR A 358 -46.22 -15.02 -24.68
CA TYR A 358 -44.97 -14.27 -24.70
C TYR A 358 -44.54 -13.81 -23.31
N TYR A 359 -45.45 -13.29 -22.49
CA TYR A 359 -45.11 -12.86 -21.12
C TYR A 359 -44.69 -14.03 -20.22
N LYS A 360 -45.16 -15.26 -20.45
CA LYS A 360 -44.80 -16.45 -19.66
C LYS A 360 -43.41 -17.02 -19.95
N GLU A 361 -42.82 -16.75 -21.11
CA GLU A 361 -41.51 -17.29 -21.48
C GLU A 361 -40.38 -16.72 -20.59
N PRO A 362 -39.52 -17.52 -19.95
CA PRO A 362 -38.39 -17.00 -19.16
C PRO A 362 -37.24 -16.49 -20.05
N GLY A 363 -36.33 -15.73 -19.46
CA GLY A 363 -35.06 -15.33 -20.10
C GLY A 363 -35.20 -14.27 -21.19
N LYS A 364 -36.26 -13.46 -21.17
CA LYS A 364 -36.46 -12.37 -22.16
C LYS A 364 -35.59 -11.15 -21.87
N GLY A 365 -35.34 -10.89 -20.60
CA GLY A 365 -34.57 -9.77 -20.08
C GLY A 365 -35.17 -8.39 -20.29
N VAL A 366 -34.32 -7.37 -20.29
CA VAL A 366 -34.75 -5.97 -20.05
C VAL A 366 -35.52 -5.28 -21.18
N GLN A 367 -35.60 -5.84 -22.39
CA GLN A 367 -36.19 -5.19 -23.58
C GLN A 367 -37.62 -5.63 -23.91
N VAL A 368 -38.27 -6.46 -23.07
CA VAL A 368 -39.58 -7.08 -23.35
C VAL A 368 -40.61 -6.10 -23.92
N THR A 369 -40.84 -4.98 -23.24
CA THR A 369 -41.87 -3.98 -23.60
C THR A 369 -41.46 -3.15 -24.81
N LYS A 370 -40.17 -2.84 -24.95
CA LYS A 370 -39.65 -2.09 -26.11
C LYS A 370 -39.82 -2.87 -27.41
N VAL A 371 -39.45 -4.15 -27.43
CA VAL A 371 -39.57 -4.99 -28.63
C VAL A 371 -41.05 -5.28 -28.93
N LEU A 372 -41.88 -5.54 -27.91
CA LEU A 372 -43.32 -5.75 -28.09
C LEU A 372 -44.03 -4.48 -28.62
N HIS A 373 -43.64 -3.29 -28.14
CA HIS A 373 -44.16 -2.01 -28.64
C HIS A 373 -43.80 -1.79 -30.11
N ALA A 374 -42.56 -2.07 -30.51
CA ALA A 374 -42.11 -1.95 -31.90
C ALA A 374 -42.90 -2.87 -32.86
N LEU A 375 -43.35 -4.03 -32.38
CA LEU A 375 -44.21 -4.93 -33.15
C LEU A 375 -45.67 -4.43 -33.22
N GLY A 376 -46.16 -3.78 -32.16
CA GLY A 376 -47.47 -3.12 -32.14
C GLY A 376 -47.62 -2.02 -33.20
N SER A 377 -46.53 -1.38 -33.61
CA SER A 377 -46.47 -0.47 -34.77
C SER A 377 -46.40 -1.16 -36.13
N PHE A 378 -46.03 -2.44 -36.20
CA PHE A 378 -45.98 -3.23 -37.44
C PHE A 378 -47.35 -3.83 -37.82
N LEU A 379 -48.16 -4.21 -36.83
CA LEU A 379 -49.44 -4.87 -37.04
C LEU A 379 -50.57 -4.03 -37.68
N PRO A 380 -50.51 -2.68 -37.84
CA PRO A 380 -51.52 -1.92 -38.58
C PRO A 380 -51.06 -1.26 -39.90
N SER A 381 -49.81 -1.43 -40.36
CA SER A 381 -49.34 -0.76 -41.59
C SER A 381 -49.50 -1.58 -42.88
N GLY A 382 -49.75 -2.90 -42.77
CA GLY A 382 -49.95 -3.80 -43.92
C GLY A 382 -51.40 -3.98 -44.38
N CYS A 383 -52.39 -3.51 -43.62
CA CYS A 383 -53.80 -3.61 -44.00
C CYS A 383 -54.25 -2.37 -44.78
N SER A 384 -53.89 -2.29 -46.06
CA SER A 384 -54.69 -1.52 -47.02
C SER A 384 -56.01 -2.27 -47.24
N VAL A 385 -56.97 -2.08 -46.33
CA VAL A 385 -58.33 -2.64 -46.47
C VAL A 385 -58.94 -2.07 -47.76
N PRO A 386 -59.36 -2.90 -48.74
CA PRO A 386 -60.12 -2.42 -49.88
C PRO A 386 -61.42 -1.80 -49.36
N ARG A 387 -61.63 -0.54 -49.69
CA ARG A 387 -62.68 0.34 -49.13
C ARG A 387 -64.12 -0.04 -49.55
N THR A 388 -64.36 -1.22 -50.11
CA THR A 388 -65.56 -1.52 -50.92
C THR A 388 -66.51 -2.57 -50.37
N ALA A 389 -66.41 -2.95 -49.10
CA ALA A 389 -67.51 -3.60 -48.40
C ALA A 389 -67.45 -3.17 -46.94
N PHE A 390 -68.47 -2.47 -46.44
CA PHE A 390 -68.92 -2.37 -45.03
C PHE A 390 -69.59 -1.02 -44.78
N THR A 391 -70.76 -1.04 -44.14
CA THR A 391 -71.54 0.15 -43.78
C THR A 391 -70.81 0.98 -42.70
N PRO A 392 -70.70 2.31 -42.86
CA PRO A 392 -69.81 3.15 -42.04
C PRO A 392 -70.59 3.98 -41.01
N SER A 393 -70.38 3.75 -39.70
CA SER A 393 -70.29 4.86 -38.72
C SER A 393 -69.94 4.41 -37.30
N CYS A 394 -70.49 3.30 -36.78
CA CYS A 394 -70.26 2.89 -35.38
C CYS A 394 -69.06 1.93 -35.16
N PHE A 395 -68.71 1.13 -36.17
CA PHE A 395 -67.60 0.17 -36.04
C PHE A 395 -66.23 0.85 -36.21
N LEU A 396 -66.09 1.74 -37.20
CA LEU A 396 -64.83 2.43 -37.49
C LEU A 396 -64.39 3.40 -36.37
N SER A 397 -65.34 4.06 -35.70
CA SER A 397 -65.05 4.99 -34.61
C SER A 397 -64.58 4.26 -33.35
N PHE A 398 -65.26 3.16 -32.97
CA PHE A 398 -64.87 2.32 -31.83
C PHE A 398 -63.51 1.62 -32.04
N THR A 399 -63.22 1.18 -33.27
CA THR A 399 -61.92 0.55 -33.60
C THR A 399 -60.77 1.55 -33.59
N VAL A 400 -60.94 2.74 -34.16
CA VAL A 400 -59.87 3.76 -34.18
C VAL A 400 -59.63 4.32 -32.78
N LEU A 401 -60.67 4.51 -31.97
CA LEU A 401 -60.53 5.01 -30.59
C LEU A 401 -59.82 3.98 -29.70
N ASN A 402 -60.20 2.70 -29.77
CA ASN A 402 -59.56 1.63 -29.01
C ASN A 402 -58.13 1.33 -29.48
N MET A 403 -57.82 1.50 -30.78
CA MET A 403 -56.44 1.38 -31.25
C MET A 403 -55.56 2.53 -30.75
N LYS A 404 -56.08 3.76 -30.74
CA LYS A 404 -55.36 4.91 -30.18
C LYS A 404 -55.08 4.74 -28.69
N THR A 405 -56.05 4.25 -27.90
CA THR A 405 -55.85 4.00 -26.47
C THR A 405 -54.82 2.89 -26.23
N VAL A 406 -54.84 1.79 -26.98
CA VAL A 406 -53.84 0.71 -26.85
C VAL A 406 -52.43 1.17 -27.22
N VAL A 407 -52.27 2.01 -28.25
CA VAL A 407 -50.96 2.59 -28.62
C VAL A 407 -50.47 3.55 -27.54
N LEU A 408 -51.34 4.42 -27.01
CA LEU A 408 -51.03 5.34 -25.91
C LEU A 408 -50.66 4.59 -24.62
N GLU A 409 -51.38 3.53 -24.27
CA GLU A 409 -51.09 2.68 -23.10
C GLU A 409 -49.74 1.98 -23.22
N ASN A 410 -49.40 1.46 -24.41
CA ASN A 410 -48.09 0.82 -24.63
C ASN A 410 -46.96 1.85 -24.60
N ALA A 411 -47.18 3.05 -25.13
CA ALA A 411 -46.21 4.15 -25.07
C ALA A 411 -45.98 4.63 -23.62
N SER A 412 -47.03 4.72 -22.81
CA SER A 412 -46.94 5.06 -21.37
C SER A 412 -46.12 4.02 -20.61
N LYS A 413 -46.39 2.72 -20.81
CA LYS A 413 -45.64 1.63 -20.16
C LYS A 413 -44.17 1.61 -20.56
N LEU A 414 -43.86 1.89 -21.82
CA LEU A 414 -42.48 2.01 -22.29
C LEU A 414 -41.76 3.17 -21.60
N LEU A 415 -42.44 4.31 -21.45
CA LEU A 415 -41.88 5.50 -20.80
C LEU A 415 -41.65 5.27 -19.30
N GLU A 416 -42.59 4.63 -18.61
CA GLU A 416 -42.44 4.21 -17.21
C GLU A 416 -41.26 3.25 -17.02
N GLU A 417 -41.05 2.28 -17.91
CA GLU A 417 -39.89 1.39 -17.84
C GLU A 417 -38.56 2.10 -18.09
N ILE A 418 -38.53 3.06 -19.03
CA ILE A 418 -37.32 3.87 -19.27
C ILE A 418 -37.01 4.71 -18.03
N GLN A 419 -38.02 5.35 -17.43
CA GLN A 419 -37.85 6.13 -16.21
C GLN A 419 -37.32 5.23 -15.07
N LYS A 420 -37.96 4.08 -14.84
CA LYS A 420 -37.53 3.12 -13.81
C LYS A 420 -36.09 2.65 -14.02
N LYS A 421 -35.66 2.38 -15.26
CA LYS A 421 -34.29 1.99 -15.59
C LYS A 421 -33.29 3.12 -15.29
N ASN A 422 -33.65 4.36 -15.61
CA ASN A 422 -32.82 5.53 -15.30
C ASN A 422 -32.69 5.73 -13.79
N ASP A 423 -33.79 5.62 -13.05
CA ASP A 423 -33.80 5.74 -11.59
C ASP A 423 -32.92 4.65 -10.95
N GLN A 424 -33.02 3.40 -11.41
CA GLN A 424 -32.16 2.29 -10.95
C GLN A 424 -30.67 2.53 -11.22
N LEU A 425 -30.33 3.09 -12.39
CA LEU A 425 -28.95 3.42 -12.73
C LEU A 425 -28.40 4.54 -11.84
N MET A 426 -29.20 5.57 -11.58
CA MET A 426 -28.82 6.69 -10.72
C MET A 426 -28.65 6.24 -9.27
N GLU A 427 -29.59 5.48 -8.73
CA GLU A 427 -29.51 4.93 -7.38
C GLU A 427 -28.28 4.03 -7.22
N GLN A 428 -28.01 3.17 -8.20
CA GLN A 428 -26.85 2.29 -8.13
C GLN A 428 -25.53 3.06 -8.24
N GLN A 429 -25.47 4.12 -9.04
CA GLN A 429 -24.29 4.98 -9.11
C GLN A 429 -24.03 5.69 -7.77
N GLU A 430 -25.08 6.17 -7.10
CA GLU A 430 -24.98 6.78 -5.78
C GLU A 430 -24.52 5.78 -4.72
N GLN A 431 -25.12 4.58 -4.69
CA GLN A 431 -24.73 3.52 -3.76
C GLN A 431 -23.27 3.10 -3.94
N ARG A 432 -22.80 2.93 -5.19
CA ARG A 432 -21.40 2.63 -5.49
C ARG A 432 -20.47 3.74 -5.01
N HIS A 433 -20.80 4.99 -5.29
CA HIS A 433 -20.00 6.12 -4.85
C HIS A 433 -19.90 6.16 -3.31
N GLN A 434 -21.01 5.95 -2.60
CA GLN A 434 -21.01 5.88 -1.13
C GLN A 434 -20.14 4.73 -0.59
N GLU A 435 -20.21 3.54 -1.20
CA GLU A 435 -19.38 2.40 -0.80
C GLU A 435 -17.89 2.62 -1.05
N ASN A 436 -17.54 3.20 -2.20
CA ASN A 436 -16.16 3.52 -2.56
C ASN A 436 -15.59 4.56 -1.57
N MET A 437 -16.36 5.60 -1.27
CA MET A 437 -16.00 6.62 -0.30
C MET A 437 -15.81 6.03 1.10
N LYS A 438 -16.66 5.09 1.52
CA LYS A 438 -16.50 4.42 2.81
C LYS A 438 -15.19 3.63 2.89
N LEU A 439 -14.88 2.82 1.88
CA LEU A 439 -13.63 2.04 1.83
C LEU A 439 -12.39 2.95 1.79
N LEU A 440 -12.47 4.06 1.06
CA LEU A 440 -11.41 5.05 0.99
C LEU A 440 -11.18 5.73 2.36
N LEU A 441 -12.25 6.15 3.04
CA LEU A 441 -12.17 6.73 4.38
C LEU A 441 -11.55 5.76 5.39
N GLU A 442 -12.02 4.50 5.41
CA GLU A 442 -11.45 3.46 6.28
C GLU A 442 -9.95 3.20 6.00
N LYS A 443 -9.51 3.35 4.76
CA LYS A 443 -8.09 3.27 4.40
C LYS A 443 -7.32 4.50 4.91
N MET A 444 -7.81 5.70 4.62
CA MET A 444 -7.17 6.94 5.04
C MET A 444 -7.04 7.03 6.56
N GLU A 445 -8.07 6.63 7.32
CA GLU A 445 -8.01 6.60 8.78
C GLU A 445 -6.93 5.65 9.31
N ARG A 446 -6.78 4.47 8.69
CA ARG A 446 -5.73 3.50 9.03
C ARG A 446 -4.34 4.05 8.74
N GLU A 447 -4.14 4.63 7.56
CA GLU A 447 -2.86 5.23 7.16
C GLU A 447 -2.50 6.43 8.05
N GLN A 448 -3.47 7.29 8.37
CA GLN A 448 -3.27 8.41 9.29
C GLN A 448 -2.94 7.95 10.72
N ALA A 449 -3.60 6.88 11.21
CA ALA A 449 -3.30 6.33 12.53
C ALA A 449 -1.87 5.78 12.58
N GLN A 450 -1.42 5.10 11.52
CA GLN A 450 -0.04 4.62 11.41
C GLN A 450 0.96 5.77 11.38
N LEU A 451 0.69 6.83 10.60
CA LEU A 451 1.55 8.01 10.54
C LEU A 451 1.65 8.70 11.90
N ARG A 452 0.53 8.88 12.61
CA ARG A 452 0.53 9.44 13.98
C ARG A 452 1.37 8.60 14.94
N GLU A 453 1.31 7.28 14.83
CA GLU A 453 2.11 6.36 15.64
C GLU A 453 3.62 6.45 15.33
N GLU A 454 3.98 6.67 14.06
CA GLU A 454 5.37 6.91 13.66
C GLU A 454 5.89 8.25 14.20
N GLN A 455 5.11 9.31 14.05
CA GLN A 455 5.43 10.64 14.59
C GLN A 455 5.57 10.62 16.12
N ARG A 456 4.66 9.94 16.81
CA ARG A 456 4.73 9.79 18.27
C ARG A 456 6.04 9.13 18.71
N ARG A 457 6.43 8.03 18.06
CA ARG A 457 7.69 7.34 18.37
C ARG A 457 8.93 8.21 18.11
N ALA A 458 8.91 9.02 17.05
CA ALA A 458 9.99 9.97 16.78
C ALA A 458 10.07 11.07 17.86
N ILE A 459 8.93 11.62 18.28
CA ILE A 459 8.86 12.63 19.35
C ILE A 459 9.33 12.05 20.69
N GLU A 460 8.89 10.84 21.05
CA GLU A 460 9.33 10.15 22.28
C GLU A 460 10.85 9.96 22.31
N HIS A 461 11.44 9.55 21.17
CA HIS A 461 12.89 9.46 21.04
C HIS A 461 13.58 10.80 21.25
N LYS A 462 13.07 11.87 20.62
CA LYS A 462 13.59 13.24 20.77
C LYS A 462 13.53 13.71 22.22
N ILE A 463 12.40 13.50 22.90
CA ILE A 463 12.24 13.81 24.33
C ILE A 463 13.27 13.05 25.16
N LYS A 464 13.47 11.76 24.91
CA LYS A 464 14.47 10.95 25.61
C LYS A 464 15.89 11.49 25.41
N VAL A 465 16.25 11.90 24.19
CA VAL A 465 17.55 12.51 23.89
C VAL A 465 17.74 13.82 24.64
N LEU A 466 16.71 14.69 24.66
CA LEU A 466 16.73 15.97 25.38
C LEU A 466 16.80 15.79 26.90
N GLN A 467 16.04 14.84 27.46
CA GLN A 467 16.08 14.50 28.89
C GLN A 467 17.48 14.03 29.32
N LEU A 468 18.12 13.18 28.51
CA LEU A 468 19.50 12.73 28.76
C LEU A 468 20.51 13.88 28.67
N GLN A 469 20.27 14.90 27.84
CA GLN A 469 21.09 16.10 27.81
C GLN A 469 20.87 16.97 29.06
N ASN A 470 19.61 17.19 29.47
CA ASN A 470 19.28 17.98 30.66
C ASN A 470 19.81 17.34 31.95
N LEU A 471 19.65 16.03 32.13
CA LEU A 471 20.18 15.32 33.30
C LEU A 471 21.70 15.48 33.42
N LYS A 472 22.41 15.48 32.29
CA LYS A 472 23.87 15.72 32.27
C LYS A 472 24.22 17.15 32.65
N ILE A 473 23.46 18.14 32.17
CA ILE A 473 23.66 19.54 32.55
C ILE A 473 23.44 19.70 34.06
N GLN A 474 22.42 19.07 34.63
CA GLN A 474 22.16 19.09 36.07
C GLN A 474 23.31 18.47 36.87
N GLN A 475 23.78 17.28 36.48
CA GLN A 475 24.92 16.61 37.13
C GLN A 475 26.19 17.47 37.09
N GLU A 476 26.43 18.16 35.97
CA GLU A 476 27.58 19.06 35.83
C GLU A 476 27.44 20.32 36.69
N CYS A 477 26.23 20.91 36.75
CA CYS A 477 25.94 22.02 37.65
C CYS A 477 26.17 21.62 39.13
N GLU A 478 25.73 20.43 39.55
CA GLU A 478 25.97 19.92 40.90
C GLU A 478 27.46 19.72 41.19
N ARG A 479 28.23 19.19 40.23
CA ARG A 479 29.68 19.03 40.35
C ARG A 479 30.37 20.38 40.55
N LEU A 480 30.06 21.36 39.70
CA LEU A 480 30.60 22.72 39.79
C LEU A 480 30.19 23.43 41.08
N TRP A 481 28.98 23.16 41.59
CA TRP A 481 28.51 23.72 42.85
C TRP A 481 29.33 23.19 44.04
N LYS A 482 29.57 21.87 44.10
CA LYS A 482 30.45 21.25 45.09
C LYS A 482 31.90 21.76 45.02
N GLU A 483 32.45 21.90 43.81
CA GLU A 483 33.80 22.46 43.63
C GLU A 483 33.88 23.92 44.14
N ASN A 484 32.83 24.72 43.94
CA ASN A 484 32.76 26.07 44.49
C ASN A 484 32.65 26.09 46.03
N GLU A 485 31.90 25.17 46.63
CA GLU A 485 31.86 25.02 48.10
C GLU A 485 33.23 24.66 48.65
N ASP A 486 33.90 23.64 48.10
CA ASP A 486 35.25 23.23 48.51
C ASP A 486 36.26 24.39 48.39
N LEU A 487 36.17 25.18 47.32
CA LEU A 487 37.02 26.36 47.13
C LEU A 487 36.72 27.45 48.16
N ARG A 488 35.44 27.69 48.49
CA ARG A 488 35.03 28.65 49.53
C ARG A 488 35.52 28.22 50.91
N GLU A 489 35.43 26.93 51.25
CA GLU A 489 35.98 26.38 52.50
C GLU A 489 37.50 26.51 52.57
N LYS A 490 38.22 26.26 51.46
CA LYS A 490 39.68 26.46 51.37
C LYS A 490 40.10 27.92 51.51
N ILE A 491 39.28 28.87 51.04
CA ILE A 491 39.54 30.30 51.21
C ILE A 491 39.25 30.72 52.66
N SER A 492 38.13 30.28 53.24
CA SER A 492 37.76 30.58 54.62
C SER A 492 38.77 30.02 55.64
N SER A 493 39.25 28.79 55.44
CA SER A 493 40.28 28.17 56.29
C SER A 493 41.66 28.85 56.18
N LYS A 494 41.99 29.46 55.04
CA LYS A 494 43.21 30.27 54.87
C LYS A 494 43.11 31.66 55.53
N CYS A 495 41.91 32.23 55.65
CA CYS A 495 41.71 33.52 56.32
C CYS A 495 41.71 33.45 57.86
N ILE A 496 41.67 32.26 58.46
CA ILE A 496 41.67 32.09 59.94
C ILE A 496 43.12 32.02 60.50
N ILE A 497 44.15 32.03 59.65
CA ILE A 497 45.57 32.00 60.05
C ILE A 497 46.29 33.34 59.77
N SER A 498 45.61 34.48 59.91
CA SER A 498 46.29 35.79 59.97
C SER A 498 46.14 36.45 61.33
#